data_AF-A0A7J3ADL8-F1
#
_entry.id   AF-A0A7J3ADL8-F1
#
_cell.length_a   1.000
_cell.length_b   1.000
_cell.length_c   1.000
_cell.angle_alpha   90.00
_cell.angle_beta   90.00
_cell.angle_gamma   90.00
#
_symmetry.space_group_name_H-M   'P 1'
#
loop_
_entity.id
_entity.type
_entity.pdbx_description
1 polymer ?
#
loop_
_entity_poly.entity_id
_entity_poly.type
_entity_poly.pdbx_seq_one_letter_code
_entity_poly.pdbx_strand_id
1 'polypeptide(L)'
;MEHVDELGFPDLTTEQIEVLCSTAENAARNFVLSKMSAKMVEKLNISVEVEGTKPVNVTVEIELELSPKMKEFDVEKLVKDAVKEAHKASENYLRKLACPS
;
A
#
# COMPACT_ATOMS: atom_id res chain seq x y z
N MET A 1 10.08 25.64 28.68
CA MET A 1 11.00 24.64 28.09
C MET A 1 10.17 23.38 27.97
N GLU A 2 9.64 23.14 26.77
CA GLU A 2 8.77 21.99 26.53
C GLU A 2 9.65 20.76 26.35
N HIS A 3 9.48 19.78 27.24
CA HIS A 3 10.07 18.46 27.06
C HIS A 3 9.21 17.70 26.06
N VAL A 4 9.76 17.50 24.86
CA VAL A 4 9.22 16.57 23.89
C VAL A 4 9.91 15.24 24.17
N ASP A 5 9.29 14.38 24.98
CA ASP A 5 9.71 12.99 25.08
C ASP A 5 9.42 12.34 23.72
N GLU A 6 10.43 12.27 22.86
CA GLU A 6 10.38 11.43 21.67
C GLU A 6 10.19 9.99 22.13
N LEU A 7 8.96 9.51 22.12
CA LEU A 7 8.64 8.10 22.30
C LEU A 7 9.46 7.33 21.24
N GLY A 8 10.54 6.72 21.70
CA GLY A 8 11.59 6.11 20.88
C GLY A 8 11.13 4.82 20.22
N PHE A 9 10.19 4.89 19.28
CA PHE A 9 10.09 3.86 18.25
C PHE A 9 11.37 3.95 17.39
N PRO A 10 12.12 2.85 17.22
CA PRO A 10 13.24 2.84 16.28
C PRO A 10 12.72 3.11 14.88
N ASP A 11 13.50 3.82 14.08
CA ASP A 11 13.22 4.00 12.65
C ASP A 11 13.11 2.62 11.98
N LEU A 12 12.29 2.53 10.93
CA LEU A 12 12.19 1.30 10.17
C LEU A 12 13.54 0.95 9.56
N THR A 13 13.98 -0.29 9.73
CA THR A 13 15.15 -0.79 9.02
C THR A 13 14.85 -0.87 7.53
N THR A 14 15.89 -0.89 6.67
CA THR A 14 15.73 -1.11 5.24
C THR A 14 14.90 -2.35 4.94
N GLU A 15 15.14 -3.45 5.67
CA GLU A 15 14.37 -4.68 5.54
C GLU A 15 12.88 -4.48 5.90
N GLN A 16 12.60 -3.74 6.98
CA GLN A 16 11.21 -3.43 7.35
C GLN A 16 10.51 -2.54 6.33
N ILE A 17 11.24 -1.60 5.72
CA ILE A 17 10.73 -0.76 4.63
C ILE A 17 10.43 -1.62 3.40
N GLU A 18 11.35 -2.50 2.99
CA GLU A 18 11.15 -3.41 1.86
C GLU A 18 9.94 -4.33 2.07
N VAL A 19 9.78 -4.87 3.28
CA VAL A 19 8.63 -5.71 3.64
C VAL A 19 7.34 -4.90 3.68
N LEU A 20 7.37 -3.66 4.18
CA LEU A 20 6.23 -2.75 4.16
C LEU A 20 5.79 -2.44 2.73
N CYS A 21 6.72 -2.05 1.85
CA CYS A 21 6.45 -1.79 0.43
C CYS A 21 5.86 -3.03 -0.25
N SER A 22 6.50 -4.19 -0.08
CA SER A 22 6.03 -5.46 -0.65
C SER A 22 4.64 -5.85 -0.13
N THR A 23 4.36 -5.60 1.15
CA THR A 23 3.06 -5.88 1.77
C THR A 23 1.95 -5.02 1.15
N ALA A 24 2.20 -3.72 1.01
CA ALA A 24 1.27 -2.78 0.40
C ALA A 24 1.03 -3.09 -1.09
N GLU A 25 2.11 -3.33 -1.85
CA GLU A 25 2.03 -3.65 -3.27
C GLU A 25 1.22 -4.93 -3.52
N ASN A 26 1.50 -5.98 -2.74
CA ASN A 26 0.79 -7.24 -2.86
C ASN A 26 -0.68 -7.13 -2.44
N ALA A 27 -0.99 -6.33 -1.42
CA ALA A 27 -2.38 -6.11 -1.01
C ALA A 27 -3.20 -5.42 -2.11
N ALA A 28 -2.68 -4.35 -2.71
CA ALA A 28 -3.32 -3.68 -3.84
C ALA A 28 -3.46 -4.62 -5.06
N ARG A 29 -2.39 -5.33 -5.43
CA ARG A 29 -2.40 -6.28 -6.57
C ARG A 29 -3.45 -7.37 -6.38
N ASN A 30 -3.46 -8.00 -5.21
CA ASN A 30 -4.40 -9.06 -4.88
C ASN A 30 -5.84 -8.53 -4.86
N PHE A 31 -6.05 -7.32 -4.36
CA PHE A 31 -7.38 -6.70 -4.41
C PHE A 31 -7.87 -6.51 -5.84
N VAL A 32 -7.06 -5.91 -6.73
CA VAL A 32 -7.41 -5.74 -8.15
C VAL A 32 -7.76 -7.07 -8.81
N LEU A 33 -6.88 -8.08 -8.64
CA LEU A 33 -7.07 -9.41 -9.22
C LEU A 33 -8.22 -10.21 -8.59
N SER A 34 -8.69 -9.83 -7.40
CA SER A 34 -9.90 -10.42 -6.80
C SER A 34 -11.20 -9.89 -7.42
N LYS A 35 -11.15 -8.70 -8.04
CA LYS A 35 -12.32 -8.04 -8.65
C LYS A 35 -12.44 -8.31 -10.14
N MET A 36 -11.35 -8.71 -10.79
CA MET A 36 -11.34 -9.01 -12.23
C MET A 36 -10.30 -10.08 -12.58
N SER A 37 -10.51 -10.76 -13.70
CA SER A 37 -9.51 -11.69 -14.23
C SER A 37 -8.27 -10.94 -14.70
N ALA A 38 -7.08 -11.50 -14.43
CA ALA A 38 -5.81 -10.99 -14.96
C ALA A 38 -5.80 -10.83 -16.49
N LYS A 39 -6.61 -11.62 -17.22
CA LYS A 39 -6.74 -11.51 -18.69
C LYS A 39 -7.38 -10.20 -19.15
N MET A 40 -8.06 -9.48 -18.26
CA MET A 40 -8.71 -8.20 -18.54
C MET A 40 -7.83 -7.00 -18.18
N VAL A 41 -6.67 -7.24 -17.56
CA VAL A 41 -5.70 -6.21 -17.19
C VAL A 41 -4.67 -6.13 -18.31
N GLU A 42 -4.60 -4.99 -19.00
CA GLU A 42 -3.55 -4.73 -19.99
C GLU A 42 -2.28 -4.21 -19.31
N LYS A 43 -2.46 -3.38 -18.29
CA LYS A 43 -1.36 -2.81 -17.50
C LYS A 43 -1.77 -2.70 -16.04
N LEU A 44 -0.89 -3.13 -15.15
CA LEU A 44 -1.02 -2.90 -13.72
C LEU A 44 0.38 -2.62 -13.15
N ASN A 45 0.68 -1.35 -12.95
CA ASN A 45 1.85 -0.90 -12.22
C ASN A 45 1.41 -0.40 -10.85
N ILE A 46 2.13 -0.81 -9.82
CA ILE A 46 1.89 -0.37 -8.45
C ILE A 46 3.24 0.08 -7.93
N SER A 47 3.31 1.32 -7.47
CA SER A 47 4.49 1.90 -6.83
C SER A 47 4.14 2.21 -5.38
N VAL A 48 5.03 1.82 -4.47
CA VAL A 48 4.92 2.14 -3.06
C VAL A 48 6.17 2.86 -2.62
N GLU A 49 5.98 4.04 -2.05
CA GLU A 49 7.04 4.84 -1.47
C GLU A 49 6.80 5.03 0.02
N VAL A 50 7.86 4.92 0.81
CA VAL A 50 7.83 5.09 2.26
C VAL A 50 8.82 6.18 2.62
N GLU A 51 8.31 7.23 3.25
CA GLU A 51 9.08 8.40 3.65
C GLU A 51 8.86 8.72 5.12
N GLY A 52 9.88 9.34 5.74
CA GLY A 52 9.78 9.77 7.12
C GLY A 52 9.85 8.63 8.13
N THR A 53 10.15 9.02 9.37
CA THR A 53 10.30 8.08 10.47
C THR A 53 9.20 8.26 11.51
N LYS A 54 8.79 9.50 11.76
CA LYS A 54 7.69 9.89 12.67
C LYS A 54 7.03 11.20 12.19
N PRO A 55 5.87 11.15 11.51
CA PRO A 55 5.16 9.96 11.06
C PRO A 55 5.87 9.25 9.90
N VAL A 56 5.60 7.95 9.73
CA VAL A 56 5.89 7.22 8.50
C VAL A 56 4.77 7.53 7.51
N ASN A 57 5.14 8.08 6.35
CA ASN A 57 4.24 8.34 5.24
C ASN A 57 4.37 7.20 4.22
N VAL A 58 3.23 6.67 3.78
CA VAL A 58 3.16 5.61 2.76
C VAL A 58 2.35 6.11 1.58
N THR A 59 3.02 6.32 0.45
CA THR A 59 2.41 6.73 -0.81
C THR A 59 2.21 5.50 -1.68
N VAL A 60 1.00 5.33 -2.22
CA VAL A 60 0.66 4.21 -3.11
C VAL A 60 0.09 4.78 -4.40
N GLU A 61 0.76 4.51 -5.50
CA GLU A 61 0.35 4.91 -6.84
C GLU A 61 0.00 3.66 -7.66
N ILE A 62 -1.16 3.66 -8.31
CA ILE A 62 -1.63 2.54 -9.11
C ILE A 62 -2.00 3.06 -10.49
N GLU A 63 -1.30 2.54 -11.49
CA GLU A 63 -1.62 2.73 -12.89
C GLU A 63 -2.28 1.44 -13.41
N LEU A 64 -3.56 1.54 -13.77
CA LEU A 64 -4.36 0.40 -14.23
C LEU A 64 -4.99 0.72 -15.59
N GLU A 65 -4.64 -0.09 -16.58
CA GLU A 65 -5.28 -0.08 -17.89
C GLU A 65 -6.00 -1.42 -18.11
N LEU A 66 -7.26 -1.35 -18.52
CA LEU A 66 -8.09 -2.51 -18.79
C LEU A 66 -8.21 -2.75 -20.28
N SER A 67 -8.43 -4.02 -20.63
CA SER A 67 -8.71 -4.39 -22.01
C SER A 67 -9.92 -3.63 -22.56
N PRO A 68 -9.87 -3.13 -23.80
CA PRO A 68 -11.00 -2.41 -24.43
C PRO A 68 -12.25 -3.28 -24.61
N LYS A 69 -12.16 -4.59 -24.34
CA LYS A 69 -13.30 -5.51 -24.30
C LYS A 69 -14.14 -5.38 -23.02
N MET A 70 -13.59 -4.80 -21.95
CA MET A 70 -14.34 -4.41 -20.77
C MET A 70 -15.17 -3.18 -21.11
N LYS A 71 -16.50 -3.30 -21.04
CA LYS A 71 -17.40 -2.15 -21.12
C LYS A 71 -17.75 -1.69 -19.70
N GLU A 72 -17.75 -0.37 -19.51
CA GLU A 72 -18.35 0.30 -18.34
C GLU A 72 -17.87 -0.23 -16.98
N PHE A 73 -16.55 -0.39 -16.82
CA PHE A 73 -15.94 -0.71 -15.53
C PHE A 73 -15.39 0.56 -14.86
N ASP A 74 -15.75 0.78 -13.60
CA ASP A 74 -15.28 1.93 -12.82
C ASP A 74 -13.86 1.68 -12.30
N VAL A 75 -12.88 1.98 -13.15
CA VAL A 75 -11.44 1.85 -12.86
C VAL A 75 -11.04 2.77 -11.71
N GLU A 76 -11.54 4.00 -11.69
CA GLU A 76 -11.18 4.98 -10.66
C GLU A 76 -11.58 4.50 -9.27
N LYS A 77 -12.80 3.97 -9.12
CA LYS A 77 -13.24 3.39 -7.86
C LYS A 77 -12.41 2.17 -7.47
N LEU A 78 -12.10 1.27 -8.41
CA LEU A 78 -11.25 0.11 -8.12
C LEU A 78 -9.87 0.53 -7.62
N VAL A 79 -9.23 1.49 -8.28
CA VAL A 79 -7.93 2.03 -7.89
C VAL A 79 -8.01 2.64 -6.49
N LYS A 80 -9.03 3.46 -6.20
CA LYS A 80 -9.25 4.04 -4.88
C LYS A 80 -9.40 2.98 -3.80
N ASP A 81 -10.14 1.91 -4.07
CA ASP A 81 -10.33 0.83 -3.09
C ASP A 81 -9.07 -0.06 -2.94
N ALA A 82 -8.30 -0.25 -4.01
CA ALA A 82 -7.01 -0.93 -3.96
C ALA A 82 -5.97 -0.15 -3.12
N VAL A 83 -5.93 1.18 -3.26
CA VAL A 83 -5.08 2.05 -2.42
C VAL A 83 -5.45 1.93 -0.94
N LYS A 84 -6.75 1.92 -0.61
CA LYS A 84 -7.21 1.72 0.79
C LYS A 84 -6.77 0.37 1.35
N GLU A 85 -6.86 -0.70 0.57
CA GLU A 85 -6.42 -2.03 1.01
C GLU A 85 -4.89 -2.09 1.20
N ALA A 86 -4.12 -1.40 0.35
CA ALA A 86 -2.68 -1.24 0.56
C ALA A 86 -2.39 -0.49 1.87
N HIS A 87 -3.01 0.67 2.10
CA HIS A 87 -2.84 1.43 3.35
C HIS A 87 -3.24 0.63 4.59
N LYS A 88 -4.35 -0.10 4.54
CA LYS A 88 -4.77 -0.99 5.62
C LYS A 88 -3.74 -2.09 5.91
N ALA A 89 -3.16 -2.68 4.87
CA ALA A 89 -2.11 -3.68 5.03
C ALA A 89 -0.83 -3.06 5.65
N SER A 90 -0.46 -1.86 5.22
CA SER A 90 0.64 -1.07 5.79
C SER A 90 0.42 -0.78 7.27
N GLU A 91 -0.76 -0.28 7.65
CA GLU A 91 -1.11 0.00 9.05
C GLU A 91 -1.02 -1.26 9.92
N ASN A 92 -1.52 -2.39 9.41
CA ASN A 92 -1.48 -3.66 10.13
C ASN A 92 -0.03 -4.15 10.34
N TYR A 93 0.84 -3.98 9.34
CA TYR A 93 2.25 -4.30 9.46
C TYR A 93 2.93 -3.42 10.51
N LEU A 94 2.75 -2.11 10.41
CA LEU A 94 3.33 -1.13 11.35
C LEU A 94 2.86 -1.36 12.79
N ARG A 95 1.58 -1.68 13.01
CA ARG A 95 1.05 -2.02 14.34
C ARG A 95 1.72 -3.25 14.95
N LYS A 96 2.03 -4.27 14.15
CA LYS A 96 2.72 -5.49 14.63
C LYS A 96 4.17 -5.19 15.02
N LEU A 97 4.83 -4.23 14.36
CA LEU A 97 6.16 -3.79 14.74
C LEU A 97 6.15 -3.00 16.06
N ALA A 98 5.12 -2.16 16.27
CA ALA A 98 4.99 -1.35 17.48
C ALA A 98 4.61 -2.16 18.73
N CYS A 99 3.81 -3.23 18.57
CA CYS A 99 3.40 -4.14 19.63
C CYS A 99 3.77 -5.60 19.30
N PRO A 100 5.04 -5.99 19.45
CA PRO A 100 5.41 -7.40 19.38
C PRO A 100 4.71 -8.16 20.52
N SER A 101 4.00 -9.24 20.17
CA SER A 101 3.28 -10.11 21.12
C SER A 101 4.22 -10.92 21.98
#